data_AF-A0A950XE22-F1
#
_entry.id   AF-A0A950XE22-F1
#
_cell.length_a   1.000
_cell.length_b   1.000
_cell.length_c   1.000
_cell.angle_alpha   90.00
_cell.angle_beta   90.00
_cell.angle_gamma   90.00
#
_symmetry.space_group_name_H-M   'P 1'
#
loop_
_entity.id
_entity.type
_entity.pdbx_description
1 polymer ?
#
loop_
_entity_poly.entity_id
_entity_poly.type
_entity_poly.pdbx_seq_one_letter_code
_entity_poly.pdbx_strand_id
1 'polypeptide(L)' 'MAKQMIRIRLKAYDHKVLDQSAERIVETAKRTGAFVSGPVPLPTEINRFCVQRST' A
#
# COMPACT_ATOMS: atom_id res chain seq x y z
N MET A 1 2.85 27.77 -10.26
CA MET A 1 2.01 26.65 -10.72
C MET A 1 1.80 25.70 -9.55
N ALA A 2 0.55 25.34 -9.22
CA ALA A 2 0.26 24.47 -8.09
C ALA A 2 0.89 23.08 -8.34
N LYS A 3 1.76 22.64 -7.44
CA LYS A 3 2.41 21.33 -7.52
C LYS A 3 1.32 20.26 -7.36
N GLN A 4 0.95 19.57 -8.44
CA GLN A 4 0.02 18.45 -8.38
C GLN A 4 0.69 17.32 -7.60
N MET A 5 0.18 17.04 -6.40
CA MET A 5 0.67 15.98 -5.51
C MET A 5 -0.39 14.89 -5.41
N ILE A 6 -0.11 13.73 -5.99
CA ILE A 6 -0.97 12.54 -5.91
C ILE A 6 -0.48 11.67 -4.74
N ARG A 7 -1.39 11.29 -3.84
CA ARG A 7 -1.09 10.38 -2.71
C ARG A 7 -1.80 9.04 -2.93
N ILE A 8 -1.02 7.98 -3.08
CA ILE A 8 -1.53 6.62 -3.30
C ILE A 8 -1.47 5.88 -1.96
N ARG A 9 -2.60 5.32 -1.51
CA ARG A 9 -2.67 4.42 -0.34
C ARG A 9 -3.04 3.03 -0.84
N LEU A 10 -2.19 2.05 -0.55
CA LEU A 10 -2.43 0.64 -0.86
C LEU A 10 -2.92 -0.07 0.41
N LYS A 11 -3.98 -0.87 0.29
CA LYS A 11 -4.50 -1.75 1.36
C LYS A 11 -4.72 -3.14 0.77
N ALA A 12 -4.17 -4.15 1.42
CA ALA A 12 -4.38 -5.54 1.06
C ALA A 12 -4.30 -6.42 2.32
N TYR A 13 -4.90 -7.60 2.26
CA TYR A 13 -4.78 -8.60 3.33
C TYR A 13 -3.52 -9.47 3.19
N ASP A 14 -3.06 -9.70 1.96
CA ASP A 14 -1.83 -10.43 1.67
C ASP A 14 -0.68 -9.44 1.37
N HIS A 15 0.42 -9.61 2.09
CA HIS A 15 1.64 -8.81 1.91
C HIS A 15 2.29 -9.03 0.54
N LYS A 16 2.26 -10.25 -0.02
CA LYS A 16 2.96 -10.56 -1.28
C LYS A 16 2.39 -9.75 -2.45
N VAL A 17 1.06 -9.65 -2.51
CA VAL A 17 0.36 -8.89 -3.55
C VAL A 17 0.58 -7.39 -3.35
N LEU A 18 0.63 -6.94 -2.11
CA LEU A 18 0.89 -5.54 -1.76
C LEU A 18 2.27 -5.11 -2.23
N ASP A 19 3.29 -5.90 -1.93
CA ASP A 19 4.69 -5.64 -2.28
C ASP A 19 4.89 -5.64 -3.80
N GLN A 20 4.38 -6.66 -4.50
CA GLN A 20 4.42 -6.71 -5.96
C GLN A 20 3.76 -5.49 -6.61
N SER A 21 2.62 -5.06 -6.07
CA SER A 21 1.89 -3.90 -6.58
C SER A 21 2.66 -2.60 -6.31
N ALA A 22 3.24 -2.47 -5.12
CA ALA A 22 4.05 -1.31 -4.74
C ALA A 22 5.28 -1.19 -5.65
N GLU A 23 6.01 -2.27 -5.88
CA GLU A 23 7.17 -2.31 -6.79
C GLU A 23 6.79 -1.88 -8.21
N ARG A 24 5.72 -2.44 -8.76
CA ARG A 24 5.24 -2.11 -10.11
C ARG A 24 4.86 -0.64 -10.26
N ILE A 25 4.20 -0.06 -9.26
CA ILE A 25 3.83 1.38 -9.26
C ILE A 25 5.09 2.23 -9.19
N VAL A 26 6.05 1.89 -8.33
CA VAL A 26 7.32 2.61 -8.20
C VAL A 26 8.12 2.57 -9.51
N GLU A 27 8.20 1.41 -10.16
CA GLU A 27 8.87 1.27 -11.46
C GLU A 27 8.20 2.14 -12.53
N THR A 28 6.87 2.10 -12.60
CA THR A 28 6.09 2.88 -13.57
C THR A 28 6.27 4.39 -13.34
N ALA A 29 6.21 4.84 -12.08
CA ALA A 29 6.37 6.24 -11.73
C ALA A 29 7.80 6.76 -11.97
N LYS A 30 8.81 5.92 -11.76
CA LYS A 30 10.20 6.24 -12.14
C LYS A 30 10.34 6.37 -13.66
N ARG A 31 9.71 5.47 -14.42
CA ARG A 31 9.75 5.49 -15.90
C ARG A 31 9.10 6.74 -16.49
N THR A 32 8.05 7.26 -15.87
CA THR A 32 7.38 8.52 -16.29
C THR A 32 8.09 9.78 -15.78
N GLY A 33 9.16 9.66 -15.00
CA GLY A 33 9.93 10.79 -14.48
C GLY A 33 9.28 11.53 -13.30
N ALA A 34 8.32 10.90 -12.62
CA ALA A 34 7.70 11.47 -11.43
C ALA A 34 8.60 11.30 -10.19
N PHE A 35 8.61 12.30 -9.29
CA PHE A 35 9.30 12.20 -8.00
C PHE A 35 8.51 11.28 -7.05
N VAL A 36 9.13 10.19 -6.60
CA VAL A 36 8.52 9.17 -5.73
C VAL A 36 9.18 9.19 -4.35
N SER A 37 8.40 9.27 -3.27
CA SER A 37 8.90 9.16 -1.89
C SER A 37 9.19 7.73 -1.42
N GLY A 38 8.99 6.74 -2.29
CA GLY A 38 9.10 5.32 -1.97
C GLY A 38 7.88 4.75 -1.23
N PRO A 39 7.78 3.41 -1.11
CA PRO A 39 6.74 2.77 -0.31
C PRO A 39 7.03 3.03 1.17
N VAL A 40 6.18 3.82 1.83
CA VAL A 40 6.27 4.06 3.28
C VAL A 40 5.33 3.07 3.98
N PRO A 41 5.85 2.08 4.73
CA PRO A 41 5.02 1.14 5.44
C PRO A 41 4.27 1.85 6.57
N LEU A 42 2.96 1.62 6.64
CA LEU A 42 2.11 2.07 7.73
C LEU A 42 1.81 0.87 8.66
N PRO A 43 1.48 1.12 9.93
CA PRO A 43 1.05 0.06 10.85
C PRO A 43 -0.10 -0.77 10.25
N THR A 44 -0.02 -2.09 10.40
CA THR A 44 -1.06 -3.01 9.94
C THR A 44 -2.25 -3.01 10.89
N GLU A 45 -3.45 -2.79 10.36
CA GLU A 45 -4.69 -2.83 11.13
C GLU A 45 -5.08 -4.29 11.38
N ILE A 46 -5.12 -4.73 12.64
CA ILE A 46 -5.49 -6.10 13.02
C ILE A 46 -6.83 -6.08 13.73
N ASN A 47 -7.88 -6.52 13.03
CA ASN A 47 -9.22 -6.68 13.61
C ASN A 47 -9.39 -8.13 14.11
N ARG A 48 -9.46 -8.30 15.43
CA ARG A 48 -9.68 -9.62 16.07
C ARG A 48 -11.15 -9.75 16.46
N PHE A 49 -11.80 -10.82 16.02
CA PHE A 49 -13.19 -11.13 16.38
C PHE A 49 -13.22 -12.42 17.21
N CYS A 50 -13.87 -12.36 18.38
CA CYS A 50 -14.13 -13.54 19.19
C CYS A 50 -15.48 -14.15 18.80
N VAL A 51 -15.48 -15.44 18.46
CA VAL A 51 -16.70 -16.22 18.19
C VAL A 51 -16.89 -17.26 19.29
N GLN A 52 -18.13 -17.52 19.68
CA GLN A 52 -18.42 -18.64 20.59
C GLN A 52 -18.16 -19.96 19.84
N ARG A 53 -17.44 -20.88 20.48
CA ARG A 53 -17.27 -22.25 20.00
C ARG A 53 -18.21 -23.12 20.82
N SER A 54 -19.19 -23.76 20.17
CA SER A 54 -20.09 -24.70 20.83
C SER A 54 -19.29 -25.91 21.31
N THR A 55 -19.27 -26.13 22.62
CA THR A 55 -19.04 -27.47 23.18
C THR A 55 -20.17 -28.40 22.80
#